data_AF-A0A7C7ENW3-F1
#
_entry.id   AF-A0A7C7ENW3-F1
#
_cell.length_a   1.000
_cell.length_b   1.000
_cell.length_c   1.000
_cell.angle_alpha   90.00
_cell.angle_beta   90.00
_cell.angle_gamma   90.00
#
_symmetry.space_group_name_H-M   'P 1'
#
loop_
_entity.id
_entity.type
_entity.pdbx_description
1 polymer ?
#
loop_
_entity_poly.entity_id
_entity_poly.type
_entity_poly.pdbx_seq_one_letter_code
_entity_poly.pdbx_strand_id
1 'polypeptide(L)'
;MKSRKLNILALILLILVILSACVQQNNGTNKDDNPPIIEDTTDFGSNDTESPANNDNEGTDEQGLQEQQDKQTEATLSEDGTYTDPYLVAEYIHRYNKLPSNYITKNEARELGWESDKGNLWEVSDNKSIGGDIFGNREGLLPKKEGRIYYECDVNYKGGYRGSERIVYSNDGLIFYTKDHYESFTQLY
;
A
#
# COMPACT_ATOMS: atom_id res chain seq x y z
N MET A 1 -28.92 -10.79 -49.28
CA MET A 1 -29.12 -9.71 -48.29
C MET A 1 -30.43 -9.95 -47.54
N LYS A 2 -30.38 -10.28 -46.25
CA LYS A 2 -31.57 -10.30 -45.37
C LYS A 2 -31.11 -9.89 -43.97
N SER A 3 -31.45 -8.65 -43.60
CA SER A 3 -31.14 -8.03 -42.33
C SER A 3 -32.05 -8.59 -41.23
N ARG A 4 -31.47 -8.93 -40.07
CA ARG A 4 -32.21 -9.18 -38.83
C ARG A 4 -31.76 -8.16 -37.80
N LYS A 5 -32.52 -7.07 -37.66
CA LYS A 5 -32.42 -6.21 -36.47
C LYS A 5 -33.27 -6.88 -35.38
N LEU A 6 -32.61 -7.44 -34.37
CA LEU A 6 -33.27 -8.13 -33.26
C LEU A 6 -33.20 -7.26 -32.01
N ASN A 7 -34.35 -7.15 -31.35
CA ASN A 7 -34.72 -6.24 -30.26
C ASN A 7 -33.84 -6.35 -29.01
N ILE A 8 -32.91 -5.41 -28.80
CA ILE A 8 -32.15 -5.27 -27.54
C ILE A 8 -32.85 -4.31 -26.54
N LEU A 9 -33.87 -3.57 -27.00
CA LEU A 9 -34.54 -2.54 -26.18
C LEU A 9 -35.39 -3.11 -25.03
N ALA A 10 -35.72 -4.40 -25.03
CA ALA A 10 -36.55 -5.02 -23.99
C ALA A 10 -35.77 -5.55 -22.77
N LEU A 11 -34.44 -5.68 -22.85
CA LEU A 11 -33.63 -6.20 -21.74
C LEU A 11 -33.22 -5.11 -20.74
N ILE A 12 -33.22 -3.84 -21.17
CA ILE A 12 -32.80 -2.69 -20.34
C ILE A 12 -33.91 -2.27 -19.35
N LEU A 13 -35.18 -2.64 -19.58
CA LEU A 13 -36.28 -2.28 -18.69
C LEU A 13 -36.48 -3.24 -17.49
N LEU A 14 -35.84 -4.41 -17.49
CA LEU A 14 -36.03 -5.42 -16.43
C LEU A 14 -35.03 -5.28 -15.26
N ILE A 15 -33.94 -4.54 -15.43
CA ILE A 15 -32.89 -4.39 -14.39
C ILE A 15 -33.16 -3.20 -13.45
N LEU A 16 -34.12 -2.32 -13.77
CA LEU A 16 -34.46 -1.12 -12.99
C LEU A 16 -35.50 -1.33 -11.87
N VAL A 17 -35.89 -2.56 -11.52
CA VAL A 17 -37.02 -2.84 -10.60
C VAL A 17 -36.62 -3.51 -9.27
N ILE A 18 -35.32 -3.57 -8.91
CA ILE A 18 -34.88 -4.19 -7.63
C ILE A 18 -34.28 -3.19 -6.62
N LEU A 19 -34.60 -1.90 -6.75
CA LEU A 19 -34.29 -0.88 -5.74
C LEU A 19 -35.58 -0.26 -5.21
N SER A 20 -36.31 -0.98 -4.36
CA SER A 20 -37.18 -0.40 -3.31
C SER A 20 -37.91 -1.50 -2.55
N ALA A 21 -37.34 -1.93 -1.43
CA ALA A 21 -38.10 -2.61 -0.39
C ALA A 21 -37.61 -2.16 0.99
N CYS A 22 -38.34 -1.17 1.50
CA CYS A 22 -38.76 -0.97 2.89
C CYS A 22 -37.70 -0.61 3.96
N VAL A 23 -37.64 0.70 4.19
CA VAL A 23 -37.41 1.36 5.49
C VAL A 23 -38.51 0.95 6.49
N GLN A 24 -38.14 0.63 7.73
CA GLN A 24 -39.06 0.65 8.87
C GLN A 24 -38.37 1.34 10.06
N GLN A 25 -38.89 2.50 10.46
CA GLN A 25 -38.62 3.09 11.76
C GLN A 25 -39.46 2.40 12.82
N ASN A 26 -38.92 2.22 14.02
CA ASN A 26 -39.74 2.24 15.22
C ASN A 26 -39.01 2.97 16.36
N ASN A 27 -39.66 4.02 16.86
CA ASN A 27 -39.29 4.86 17.99
C ASN A 27 -40.17 4.51 19.20
N GLY A 28 -39.64 4.65 20.42
CA GLY A 28 -40.41 4.71 21.67
C GLY A 28 -39.58 4.23 22.88
N THR A 29 -38.85 5.10 23.59
CA THR A 29 -39.22 5.81 24.86
C THR A 29 -39.38 4.84 26.06
N ASN A 30 -38.87 5.05 27.28
CA ASN A 30 -38.23 6.19 27.97
C ASN A 30 -37.78 5.72 29.39
N LYS A 31 -37.02 6.58 30.07
CA LYS A 31 -36.88 6.77 31.55
C LYS A 31 -35.81 5.98 32.34
N ASP A 32 -34.80 6.76 32.72
CA ASP A 32 -34.43 7.18 34.10
C ASP A 32 -34.43 6.12 35.20
N ASP A 33 -33.27 5.91 35.83
CA ASP A 33 -33.06 6.04 37.28
C ASP A 33 -31.57 5.82 37.66
N ASN A 34 -31.04 6.75 38.45
CA ASN A 34 -29.75 6.72 39.16
C ASN A 34 -29.99 7.53 40.46
N PRO A 35 -29.21 7.45 41.56
CA PRO A 35 -28.37 6.40 42.17
C PRO A 35 -28.86 6.12 43.64
N PRO A 36 -28.07 5.58 44.61
CA PRO A 36 -27.06 6.37 45.34
C PRO A 36 -25.77 5.61 45.78
N ILE A 37 -24.89 6.43 46.36
CA ILE A 37 -23.49 6.31 46.79
C ILE A 37 -23.34 5.61 48.17
N ILE A 38 -22.10 5.23 48.53
CA ILE A 38 -21.37 5.40 49.85
C ILE A 38 -20.55 4.12 50.18
N GLU A 39 -19.23 4.08 49.95
CA GLU A 39 -18.04 4.42 50.80
C GLU A 39 -17.45 3.21 51.55
N ASP A 40 -16.12 3.04 51.48
CA ASP A 40 -15.15 2.93 52.62
C ASP A 40 -13.75 2.62 52.04
N THR A 41 -12.82 3.59 51.90
CA THR A 41 -11.77 4.10 52.81
C THR A 41 -10.33 3.60 52.57
N THR A 42 -9.44 4.61 52.48
CA THR A 42 -8.03 4.70 52.95
C THR A 42 -6.99 3.80 52.25
N ASP A 43 -5.76 4.23 51.93
CA ASP A 43 -4.85 5.05 52.71
C ASP A 43 -3.64 5.58 51.87
N PHE A 44 -3.21 6.80 52.23
CA PHE A 44 -1.89 7.46 52.14
C PHE A 44 -0.92 7.37 50.94
N GLY A 45 -0.42 8.56 50.55
CA GLY A 45 0.95 8.70 50.03
C GLY A 45 1.21 9.93 49.15
N SER A 46 1.30 11.12 49.76
CA SER A 46 1.79 12.35 49.10
C SER A 46 3.25 12.25 48.67
N ASN A 47 3.60 12.88 47.54
CA ASN A 47 4.71 13.83 47.46
C ASN A 47 4.68 14.62 46.14
N ASP A 48 4.68 15.93 46.31
CA ASP A 48 4.86 16.96 45.30
C ASP A 48 6.25 16.89 44.66
N THR A 49 6.40 17.46 43.45
CA THR A 49 7.40 18.51 43.11
C THR A 49 7.87 18.42 41.64
N GLU A 50 7.49 19.47 40.90
CA GLU A 50 8.18 20.18 39.81
C GLU A 50 8.62 19.46 38.50
N SER A 51 8.07 20.00 37.41
CA SER A 51 8.75 20.08 36.11
C SER A 51 10.08 20.84 36.21
N PRO A 52 10.99 20.57 35.27
CA PRO A 52 11.43 21.69 34.44
C PRO A 52 11.36 21.39 32.95
N ALA A 53 10.92 22.41 32.22
CA ALA A 53 11.17 22.58 30.80
C ALA A 53 12.67 22.73 30.52
N ASN A 54 13.11 22.23 29.36
CA ASN A 54 14.25 22.61 28.49
C ASN A 54 14.17 21.59 27.33
N ASN A 55 13.69 21.84 26.11
CA ASN A 55 14.01 22.84 25.09
C ASN A 55 15.50 23.03 24.82
N ASP A 56 16.12 21.99 24.28
CA ASP A 56 17.32 22.12 23.47
C ASP A 56 17.00 21.79 22.01
N ASN A 57 17.09 22.84 21.21
CA ASN A 57 17.00 22.88 19.76
C ASN A 57 18.32 22.34 19.19
N GLU A 58 18.39 21.04 18.93
CA GLU A 58 19.37 20.47 18.00
C GLU A 58 18.80 20.54 16.59
N GLY A 59 19.04 21.67 15.93
CA GLY A 59 18.96 21.77 14.48
C GLY A 59 19.96 20.81 13.87
N THR A 60 19.50 19.59 13.58
CA THR A 60 20.29 18.57 12.89
C THR A 60 20.24 18.88 11.40
N ASP A 61 21.42 19.13 10.82
CA ASP A 61 21.61 19.32 9.38
C ASP A 61 21.19 18.06 8.61
N GLU A 62 19.91 17.98 8.23
CA GLU A 62 19.37 16.89 7.40
C GLU A 62 19.94 16.89 5.96
N GLN A 63 20.62 17.96 5.55
CA GLN A 63 21.21 18.06 4.22
C GLN A 63 22.53 17.26 4.07
N GLY A 64 23.25 16.99 5.17
CA GLY A 64 24.52 16.27 5.13
C GLY A 64 24.39 14.74 5.09
N LEU A 65 23.26 14.20 5.57
CA LEU A 65 23.00 12.76 5.61
C LEU A 65 22.56 12.22 4.24
N GLN A 66 21.79 13.02 3.49
CA GLN A 66 21.31 12.65 2.16
C GLN A 66 22.45 12.54 1.13
N GLU A 67 23.39 13.50 1.11
CA GLU A 67 24.54 13.48 0.17
C GLU A 67 25.54 12.34 0.45
N GLN A 68 25.69 11.93 1.72
CA GLN A 68 26.57 10.80 2.08
C GLN A 68 25.92 9.46 1.72
N GLN A 69 24.60 9.34 1.90
CA GLN A 69 23.83 8.15 1.56
C GLN A 69 23.72 7.97 0.04
N ASP A 70 23.45 9.02 -0.72
CA ASP A 70 23.37 8.95 -2.20
C ASP A 70 24.72 8.52 -2.81
N LYS A 71 25.84 9.05 -2.32
CA LYS A 71 27.17 8.77 -2.87
C LYS A 71 27.69 7.36 -2.56
N GLN A 72 27.24 6.76 -1.46
CA GLN A 72 27.61 5.38 -1.09
C GLN A 72 26.68 4.35 -1.77
N THR A 73 25.42 4.71 -2.02
CA THR A 73 24.47 3.86 -2.75
C THR A 73 24.80 3.81 -4.25
N GLU A 74 25.27 4.92 -4.84
CA GLU A 74 25.68 4.96 -6.25
C GLU A 74 26.75 3.92 -6.62
N ALA A 75 27.69 3.63 -5.70
CA ALA A 75 28.79 2.70 -5.92
C ALA A 75 28.43 1.21 -5.70
N THR A 76 27.21 0.90 -5.24
CA THR A 76 26.82 -0.47 -4.83
C THR A 76 25.69 -1.08 -5.69
N LEU A 77 25.06 -0.30 -6.56
CA LEU A 77 23.97 -0.75 -7.43
C LEU A 77 24.47 -1.28 -8.78
N SER A 78 24.78 -2.57 -8.81
CA SER A 78 25.11 -3.31 -10.03
C SER A 78 23.86 -3.71 -10.81
N GLU A 79 23.89 -3.60 -12.14
CA GLU A 79 22.74 -3.95 -12.99
C GLU A 79 22.40 -5.45 -12.94
N ASP A 80 23.38 -6.32 -12.66
CA ASP A 80 23.19 -7.76 -12.46
C ASP A 80 22.82 -8.15 -11.01
N GLY A 81 22.74 -7.17 -10.11
CA GLY A 81 22.38 -7.37 -8.72
C GLY A 81 20.91 -7.71 -8.51
N THR A 82 20.62 -8.31 -7.35
CA THR A 82 19.27 -8.58 -6.87
C THR A 82 18.97 -7.69 -5.67
N TYR A 83 17.83 -7.02 -5.68
CA TYR A 83 17.46 -6.05 -4.66
C TYR A 83 16.01 -6.27 -4.21
N THR A 84 15.77 -6.09 -2.92
CA THR A 84 14.43 -6.17 -2.33
C THR A 84 14.15 -5.02 -1.35
N ASP A 85 15.17 -4.31 -0.90
CA ASP A 85 14.99 -3.09 -0.09
C ASP A 85 14.29 -2.01 -0.92
N PRO A 86 13.28 -1.29 -0.38
CA PRO A 86 12.51 -0.31 -1.13
C PRO A 86 13.35 0.79 -1.76
N TYR A 87 14.36 1.30 -1.07
CA TYR A 87 15.18 2.40 -1.57
C TYR A 87 16.14 1.92 -2.67
N LEU A 88 16.78 0.76 -2.48
CA LEU A 88 17.63 0.16 -3.51
C LEU A 88 16.84 -0.24 -4.76
N VAL A 89 15.63 -0.75 -4.60
CA VAL A 89 14.75 -1.10 -5.73
C VAL A 89 14.29 0.16 -6.46
N ALA A 90 13.91 1.21 -5.74
CA ALA A 90 13.55 2.50 -6.34
C ALA A 90 14.71 3.11 -7.13
N GLU A 91 15.90 3.14 -6.54
CA GLU A 91 17.10 3.65 -7.21
C GLU A 91 17.47 2.81 -8.44
N TYR A 92 17.36 1.47 -8.36
CA TYR A 92 17.59 0.59 -9.50
C TYR A 92 16.62 0.90 -10.65
N ILE A 93 15.32 1.04 -10.36
CA ILE A 93 14.31 1.38 -11.37
C ILE A 93 14.59 2.75 -11.96
N HIS A 94 14.94 3.74 -11.14
CA HIS A 94 15.29 5.08 -11.62
C HIS A 94 16.48 5.05 -12.59
N ARG A 95 17.51 4.26 -12.26
CA ARG A 95 18.76 4.17 -13.02
C ARG A 95 18.64 3.38 -14.31
N TYR A 96 17.99 2.21 -14.26
CA TYR A 96 17.99 1.24 -15.36
C TYR A 96 16.65 1.14 -16.08
N ASN A 97 15.61 1.86 -15.60
CA ASN A 97 14.27 1.89 -16.15
C ASN A 97 13.65 0.48 -16.34
N LYS A 98 13.97 -0.44 -15.42
CA LYS A 98 13.49 -1.82 -15.35
C LYS A 98 13.59 -2.36 -13.92
N LEU A 99 12.94 -3.49 -13.65
CA LEU A 99 13.08 -4.19 -12.37
C LEU A 99 14.39 -4.99 -12.30
N PRO A 100 14.95 -5.18 -11.09
CA PRO A 100 15.99 -6.18 -10.85
C PRO A 100 15.57 -7.59 -11.31
N SER A 101 16.55 -8.45 -11.61
CA SER A 101 16.31 -9.79 -12.20
C SER A 101 15.61 -10.79 -11.25
N ASN A 102 15.53 -10.48 -9.95
CA ASN A 102 14.80 -11.27 -8.95
C ASN A 102 13.28 -11.01 -8.93
N TYR A 103 12.74 -10.28 -9.90
CA TYR A 103 11.30 -10.06 -10.04
C TYR A 103 10.69 -10.89 -11.16
N ILE A 104 9.47 -11.38 -10.93
CA ILE A 104 8.59 -11.99 -11.93
C ILE A 104 7.18 -11.45 -11.77
N THR A 105 6.43 -11.37 -12.86
CA THR A 105 5.02 -10.98 -12.85
C THR A 105 4.17 -12.04 -12.14
N LYS A 106 2.96 -11.65 -11.73
CA LYS A 106 1.97 -12.60 -11.19
C LYS A 106 1.66 -13.73 -12.17
N ASN A 107 1.71 -13.46 -13.49
CA ASN A 107 1.48 -14.47 -14.52
C ASN A 107 2.61 -15.51 -14.53
N GLU A 108 3.86 -15.07 -14.63
CA GLU A 108 5.03 -15.96 -14.63
C GLU A 108 5.10 -16.79 -13.35
N ALA A 109 4.84 -16.18 -12.19
CA ALA A 109 4.78 -16.90 -10.92
C ALA A 109 3.71 -18.01 -10.94
N ARG A 110 2.52 -17.72 -11.47
CA ARG A 110 1.44 -18.72 -11.59
C ARG A 110 1.80 -19.85 -12.55
N GLU A 111 2.52 -19.57 -13.63
CA GLU A 111 3.04 -20.60 -14.56
C GLU A 111 4.04 -21.54 -13.88
N LEU A 112 4.76 -21.07 -12.87
CA LEU A 112 5.64 -21.88 -12.03
C LEU A 112 4.91 -22.68 -10.95
N GLY A 113 3.60 -22.45 -10.75
CA GLY A 113 2.79 -23.13 -9.72
C GLY A 113 2.57 -22.31 -8.45
N TRP A 114 2.76 -20.99 -8.49
CA TRP A 114 2.44 -20.12 -7.37
C TRP A 114 0.93 -20.04 -7.14
N GLU A 115 0.54 -20.32 -5.89
CA GLU A 115 -0.81 -20.17 -5.37
C GLU A 115 -0.76 -19.21 -4.18
N SER A 116 -1.38 -18.03 -4.33
CA SER A 116 -1.23 -16.93 -3.36
C SER A 116 -1.77 -17.28 -1.97
N ASP A 117 -2.82 -18.10 -1.90
CA ASP A 117 -3.45 -18.59 -0.68
C ASP A 117 -2.61 -19.65 0.05
N LYS A 118 -1.62 -20.25 -0.62
CA LYS A 118 -0.64 -21.15 -0.02
C LYS A 118 0.63 -20.46 0.47
N GLY A 119 0.88 -19.22 0.02
CA GLY A 119 2.13 -18.50 0.35
C GLY A 119 3.39 -19.20 -0.20
N ASN A 120 3.26 -19.99 -1.26
CA ASN A 120 4.31 -20.91 -1.75
C ASN A 120 5.25 -20.29 -2.79
N LEU A 121 5.34 -18.97 -2.92
CA LEU A 121 6.08 -18.34 -4.05
C LEU A 121 7.55 -18.78 -4.11
N TRP A 122 8.27 -18.77 -2.99
CA TRP A 122 9.67 -19.19 -2.96
C TRP A 122 9.87 -20.70 -3.15
N GLU A 123 8.84 -21.52 -2.93
CA GLU A 123 8.89 -22.96 -3.22
C GLU A 123 8.95 -23.25 -4.73
N VAL A 124 8.48 -22.30 -5.55
CA VAL A 124 8.33 -22.48 -6.99
C VAL A 124 9.17 -21.54 -7.85
N SER A 125 9.80 -20.52 -7.26
CA SER A 125 10.38 -19.40 -8.02
C SER A 125 11.84 -19.06 -7.74
N ASP A 126 12.57 -19.89 -7.00
CA ASP A 126 13.99 -19.63 -6.68
C ASP A 126 14.19 -18.24 -6.04
N ASN A 127 13.50 -18.02 -4.92
CA ASN A 127 13.56 -16.81 -4.10
C ASN A 127 13.18 -15.49 -4.81
N LYS A 128 12.37 -15.54 -5.88
CA LYS A 128 11.88 -14.34 -6.58
C LYS A 128 10.76 -13.62 -5.83
N SER A 129 10.56 -12.35 -6.19
CA SER A 129 9.48 -11.47 -5.73
C SER A 129 8.49 -11.17 -6.86
N ILE A 130 7.25 -10.80 -6.51
CA ILE A 130 6.25 -10.37 -7.49
C ILE A 130 6.51 -8.94 -7.93
N GLY A 131 6.50 -8.66 -9.23
CA GLY A 131 6.56 -7.30 -9.75
C GLY A 131 6.47 -7.20 -11.27
N GLY A 132 6.13 -6.01 -11.75
CA GLY A 132 6.03 -5.68 -13.18
C GLY A 132 4.61 -5.67 -13.72
N ASP A 133 3.62 -6.04 -12.92
CA ASP A 133 2.20 -5.93 -13.29
C ASP A 133 1.72 -4.46 -13.25
N ILE A 134 0.70 -4.14 -14.06
CA ILE A 134 0.10 -2.80 -14.10
C ILE A 134 -0.58 -2.47 -12.77
N PHE A 135 -0.27 -1.31 -12.22
CA PHE A 135 -0.98 -0.70 -11.09
C PHE A 135 -2.06 0.26 -11.60
N GLY A 136 -3.31 0.01 -11.23
CA GLY A 136 -4.47 0.70 -11.81
C GLY A 136 -4.68 2.14 -11.34
N ASN A 137 -4.09 2.57 -10.21
CA ASN A 137 -4.33 3.88 -9.58
C ASN A 137 -5.83 4.26 -9.54
N ARG A 138 -6.68 3.32 -9.08
CA ARG A 138 -8.14 3.42 -9.14
C ARG A 138 -8.66 4.49 -8.17
N GLU A 139 -8.02 4.56 -7.01
CA GLU A 139 -8.23 5.50 -5.92
C GLU A 139 -7.74 6.91 -6.31
N GLY A 140 -6.86 7.02 -7.31
CA GLY A 140 -6.37 8.29 -7.83
C GLY A 140 -5.41 9.03 -6.91
N LEU A 141 -4.73 8.32 -6.01
CA LEU A 141 -3.76 8.87 -5.06
C LEU A 141 -2.44 9.29 -5.73
N LEU A 142 -2.15 8.76 -6.92
CA LEU A 142 -0.94 9.11 -7.69
C LEU A 142 -1.25 10.08 -8.85
N PRO A 143 -0.30 10.97 -9.22
CA PRO A 143 -0.51 11.97 -10.28
C PRO A 143 -0.88 11.36 -11.64
N LYS A 144 -2.00 11.82 -12.22
CA LYS A 144 -2.46 11.37 -13.54
C LYS A 144 -1.92 12.26 -14.66
N LYS A 145 -1.55 11.65 -15.78
CA LYS A 145 -1.12 12.32 -17.02
C LYS A 145 -1.47 11.43 -18.21
N GLU A 146 -1.81 12.02 -19.35
CA GLU A 146 -2.05 11.25 -20.58
C GLU A 146 -0.82 10.42 -20.96
N GLY A 147 -1.04 9.15 -21.28
CA GLY A 147 0.03 8.19 -21.59
C GLY A 147 0.81 7.66 -20.39
N ARG A 148 0.52 8.12 -19.16
CA ARG A 148 1.14 7.58 -17.94
C ARG A 148 0.51 6.24 -17.55
N ILE A 149 1.37 5.27 -17.37
CA ILE A 149 1.05 3.92 -16.89
C ILE A 149 1.89 3.67 -15.65
N TYR A 150 1.25 3.16 -14.60
CA TYR A 150 1.93 2.73 -13.40
C TYR A 150 2.07 1.20 -13.38
N TYR A 151 3.14 0.74 -12.77
CA TYR A 151 3.45 -0.65 -12.47
C TYR A 151 3.74 -0.79 -10.98
N GLU A 152 3.65 -2.01 -10.45
CA GLU A 152 3.95 -2.29 -9.04
C GLU A 152 4.95 -3.43 -8.88
N CYS A 153 5.69 -3.42 -7.76
CA CYS A 153 6.46 -4.56 -7.31
C CYS A 153 6.50 -4.67 -5.77
N ASP A 154 6.65 -5.90 -5.28
CA ASP A 154 6.86 -6.20 -3.87
C ASP A 154 8.26 -5.76 -3.41
N VAL A 155 8.36 -5.28 -2.19
CA VAL A 155 9.63 -5.00 -1.53
C VAL A 155 9.63 -5.65 -0.16
N ASN A 156 10.81 -5.84 0.42
CA ASN A 156 11.01 -6.50 1.71
C ASN A 156 10.42 -7.92 1.82
N TYR A 157 10.16 -8.58 0.69
CA TYR A 157 9.62 -9.94 0.67
C TYR A 157 10.67 -10.97 1.09
N LYS A 158 10.29 -11.87 2.01
CA LYS A 158 11.18 -12.86 2.64
C LYS A 158 10.62 -14.28 2.60
N GLY A 159 9.81 -14.60 1.60
CA GLY A 159 9.09 -15.87 1.48
C GLY A 159 7.76 -15.89 2.24
N GLY A 160 6.95 -16.93 2.02
CA GLY A 160 5.61 -17.06 2.60
C GLY A 160 4.56 -16.16 1.94
N TYR A 161 3.63 -15.64 2.73
CA TYR A 161 2.63 -14.68 2.25
C TYR A 161 3.28 -13.33 1.89
N ARG A 162 2.76 -12.68 0.85
CA ARG A 162 3.20 -11.34 0.43
C ARG A 162 2.85 -10.32 1.53
N GLY A 163 3.76 -9.37 1.79
CA GLY A 163 3.56 -8.27 2.74
C GLY A 163 2.63 -7.17 2.20
N SER A 164 2.56 -6.04 2.91
CA SER A 164 1.81 -4.85 2.48
C SER A 164 2.64 -3.86 1.65
N GLU A 165 3.96 -3.97 1.71
CA GLU A 165 4.87 -2.95 1.17
C GLU A 165 5.09 -3.11 -0.35
N ARG A 166 5.13 -1.98 -1.07
CA ARG A 166 5.31 -1.96 -2.53
C ARG A 166 6.09 -0.74 -3.00
N ILE A 167 6.76 -0.89 -4.14
CA ILE A 167 7.09 0.23 -5.01
C ILE A 167 6.05 0.32 -6.12
N VAL A 168 5.62 1.54 -6.43
CA VAL A 168 4.79 1.87 -7.59
C VAL A 168 5.54 2.85 -8.47
N TYR A 169 5.84 2.46 -9.71
CA TYR A 169 6.66 3.23 -10.62
C TYR A 169 5.94 3.46 -11.95
N SER A 170 6.17 4.61 -12.56
CA SER A 170 5.56 4.99 -13.83
C SER A 170 6.48 4.76 -15.01
N ASN A 171 5.90 4.63 -16.20
CA ASN A 171 6.63 4.59 -17.47
C ASN A 171 7.35 5.92 -17.82
N ASP A 172 7.07 7.01 -17.08
CA ASP A 172 7.68 8.31 -17.28
C ASP A 172 8.51 8.80 -16.08
N GLY A 173 8.95 7.88 -15.21
CA GLY A 173 10.04 8.10 -14.26
C GLY A 173 9.66 8.45 -12.82
N LEU A 174 8.37 8.65 -12.51
CA LEU A 174 7.91 8.80 -11.13
C LEU A 174 7.96 7.47 -10.38
N ILE A 175 8.41 7.50 -9.13
CA ILE A 175 8.52 6.31 -8.26
C ILE A 175 7.99 6.64 -6.86
N PHE A 176 7.11 5.79 -6.36
CA PHE A 176 6.46 5.92 -5.06
C PHE A 176 6.65 4.65 -4.24
N TYR A 177 6.71 4.80 -2.93
CA TYR A 177 6.68 3.72 -1.96
C TYR A 177 5.39 3.77 -1.16
N THR A 178 4.81 2.60 -0.87
CA THR A 178 3.72 2.42 0.09
C THR A 178 4.12 1.32 1.06
N LYS A 179 3.87 1.56 2.36
CA LYS A 179 4.08 0.57 3.43
C LYS A 179 2.79 -0.11 3.88
N ASP A 180 1.66 0.47 3.52
CA ASP A 180 0.34 0.26 4.09
C ASP A 180 -0.65 -0.27 3.03
N HIS A 181 -0.16 -1.08 2.09
CA HIS A 181 -0.99 -1.74 1.09
C HIS A 181 -1.82 -0.73 0.28
N TYR A 182 -1.15 0.28 -0.26
CA TYR A 182 -1.69 1.32 -1.13
C TYR A 182 -2.62 2.35 -0.46
N GLU A 183 -2.68 2.40 0.88
CA GLU A 183 -3.44 3.43 1.60
C GLU A 183 -2.80 4.82 1.50
N SER A 184 -1.46 4.88 1.52
CA SER A 184 -0.70 6.12 1.32
C SER A 184 0.59 5.89 0.53
N PHE A 185 1.14 6.98 -0.01
CA PHE A 185 2.34 6.95 -0.83
C PHE A 185 3.34 8.04 -0.45
N THR A 186 4.62 7.68 -0.45
CA THR A 186 5.76 8.61 -0.37
C THR A 186 6.44 8.63 -1.73
N GLN A 187 6.60 9.80 -2.33
CA GLN A 187 7.36 9.94 -3.57
C GLN A 187 8.85 9.84 -3.27
N LEU A 188 9.54 8.98 -4.03
CA LEU A 188 11.00 8.78 -3.93
C LEU A 188 11.73 9.45 -5.11
N TYR A 189 11.14 9.40 -6.31
CA TYR A 189 11.63 10.03 -7.54
C TYR A 189 10.48 10.67 -8.32
#